data_AF-A0A4J2G3N1-F1
#
_entry.id   AF-A0A4J2G3N1-F1
#
_cell.length_a   1.000
_cell.length_b   1.000
_cell.length_c   1.000
_cell.angle_alpha   90.00
_cell.angle_beta   90.00
_cell.angle_gamma   90.00
#
_symmetry.space_group_name_H-M   'P 1'
#
loop_
_entity.id
_entity.type
_entity.pdbx_description
1 polymer ?
#
loop_
_entity_poly.entity_id
_entity_poly.type
_entity_poly.pdbx_seq_one_letter_code
_entity_poly.pdbx_strand_id
1 'polypeptide(L)'
;MEEKVSLKVRVQKLGTSLSNMVMPNIGAFIAWGVLTALFIADGYLPNEQLATVVGPMLTYLLPILIGYTGGYMIHGQRGAVVGAIATVGAITGSSVPMFIGAMIMGPLGGWTIKKFDEKFQEKIRPGFEMLVNNFSAGLVGFALLLLAFYAIGPVVSTLTGAVGNGVEAIVNASLLPMANIIIEPAKVLFLNNALNHGIFTPLGVEQVAQAGKSILFLLEANPGPGLGILLAYAVFGKGSAKSSS
;
A
#
# COMPACT_ATOMS: atom_id res chain seq x y z
N MET A 1 -29.05 -23.48 -7.16
CA MET A 1 -27.86 -24.15 -6.59
C MET A 1 -26.84 -23.05 -6.33
N GLU A 2 -26.74 -22.55 -5.10
CA GLU A 2 -25.69 -21.60 -4.73
C GLU A 2 -24.36 -22.35 -4.67
N GLU A 3 -23.47 -22.10 -5.62
CA GLU A 3 -22.10 -22.57 -5.53
C GLU A 3 -21.47 -21.97 -4.27
N LYS A 4 -21.18 -22.82 -3.28
CA LYS A 4 -20.32 -22.49 -2.15
C LYS A 4 -18.93 -22.18 -2.72
N VAL A 5 -18.69 -20.93 -3.10
CA VAL A 5 -17.38 -20.44 -3.52
C VAL A 5 -16.40 -20.78 -2.40
N SER A 6 -15.51 -21.74 -2.67
CA SER A 6 -14.50 -22.22 -1.73
C SER A 6 -13.72 -21.04 -1.15
N LEU A 7 -13.42 -21.08 0.16
CA LEU A 7 -12.64 -20.04 0.85
C LEU A 7 -11.33 -19.74 0.10
N LYS A 8 -10.70 -20.77 -0.47
CA LYS A 8 -9.51 -20.68 -1.33
C LYS A 8 -9.73 -19.76 -2.53
N VAL A 9 -10.87 -19.87 -3.20
CA VAL A 9 -11.22 -19.05 -4.38
C VAL A 9 -11.46 -17.60 -4.00
N ARG A 10 -12.04 -17.33 -2.82
CA ARG A 10 -12.21 -15.96 -2.33
C ARG A 10 -10.87 -15.31 -1.99
N VAL A 11 -10.00 -16.02 -1.27
CA VAL A 11 -8.64 -15.54 -0.94
C VAL A 11 -7.84 -15.28 -2.23
N GLN A 12 -7.91 -16.20 -3.19
CA GLN A 12 -7.23 -16.04 -4.47
C GLN A 12 -7.75 -14.81 -5.23
N LYS A 13 -9.07 -14.61 -5.32
CA LYS A 13 -9.66 -13.43 -5.97
C LYS A 13 -9.27 -12.12 -5.29
N LEU A 14 -9.21 -12.09 -3.95
CA LEU A 14 -8.73 -10.93 -3.20
C LEU A 14 -7.27 -10.63 -3.53
N GLY A 15 -6.38 -11.63 -3.47
CA GLY A 15 -4.97 -11.47 -3.81
C GLY A 15 -4.77 -11.00 -5.26
N THR A 16 -5.49 -11.58 -6.22
CA THR A 16 -5.46 -11.14 -7.62
C THR A 16 -5.94 -9.69 -7.77
N SER A 17 -7.02 -9.31 -7.07
CA SER A 17 -7.53 -7.93 -7.14
C SER A 17 -6.54 -6.92 -6.56
N LEU A 18 -5.86 -7.24 -5.46
CA LEU A 18 -4.85 -6.37 -4.86
C LEU A 18 -3.62 -6.25 -5.76
N SER A 19 -3.16 -7.37 -6.33
CA SER A 19 -2.06 -7.39 -7.30
C SER A 19 -2.36 -6.52 -8.53
N ASN A 20 -3.58 -6.59 -9.05
CA ASN A 20 -4.01 -5.79 -10.20
C ASN A 20 -4.03 -4.27 -9.92
N MET A 21 -4.04 -3.83 -8.66
CA MET A 21 -3.89 -2.40 -8.32
C MET A 21 -2.43 -1.95 -8.35
N VAL A 22 -1.49 -2.86 -8.11
CA VAL A 22 -0.05 -2.57 -7.98
C VAL A 22 0.66 -2.77 -9.31
N MET A 23 0.35 -3.85 -10.02
CA MET A 23 1.09 -4.30 -11.19
C MET A 23 1.16 -3.26 -12.33
N PRO A 24 0.06 -2.56 -12.70
CA PRO A 24 0.13 -1.49 -13.71
C PRO A 24 1.04 -0.32 -13.32
N ASN A 25 1.37 -0.19 -12.03
CA ASN A 25 2.16 0.89 -11.47
C ASN A 25 3.62 0.48 -11.17
N ILE A 26 4.05 -0.74 -11.53
CA ILE A 26 5.40 -1.26 -11.24
C ILE A 26 6.51 -0.31 -11.72
N GLY A 27 6.32 0.40 -12.83
CA GLY A 27 7.29 1.39 -13.30
C GLY A 27 7.61 2.47 -12.27
N ALA A 28 6.63 2.93 -11.49
CA ALA A 28 6.83 3.88 -10.41
C ALA A 28 7.58 3.27 -9.22
N PHE A 29 7.31 2.01 -8.88
CA PHE A 29 8.04 1.27 -7.85
C PHE A 29 9.51 1.06 -8.24
N ILE A 30 9.78 0.76 -9.50
CA ILE A 30 11.15 0.62 -10.03
C ILE A 30 11.87 1.97 -9.94
N ALA A 31 11.25 3.06 -10.40
CA ALA A 31 11.85 4.38 -10.33
C ALA A 31 12.18 4.78 -8.89
N TRP A 32 11.24 4.56 -7.95
CA TRP A 32 11.46 4.77 -6.53
C TRP A 32 12.60 3.90 -5.98
N GLY A 33 12.65 2.61 -6.35
CA GLY A 33 13.68 1.67 -5.92
C GLY A 33 15.07 2.05 -6.42
N VAL A 34 15.20 2.47 -7.68
CA VAL A 34 16.46 2.97 -8.25
C VAL A 34 16.91 4.24 -7.53
N LEU A 35 16.00 5.19 -7.30
CA LEU A 35 16.30 6.43 -6.62
C LEU A 35 16.78 6.17 -5.18
N THR A 36 16.11 5.23 -4.49
CA THR A 36 16.49 4.79 -3.15
C THR A 36 17.86 4.11 -3.15
N ALA A 37 18.13 3.20 -4.08
CA ALA A 37 19.40 2.48 -4.14
C ALA A 37 20.59 3.39 -4.46
N LEU A 38 20.38 4.44 -5.25
CA LEU A 38 21.46 5.34 -5.65
C LEU A 38 21.69 6.45 -4.62
N PHE A 39 20.66 7.18 -4.21
CA PHE A 39 20.87 8.53 -3.67
C PHE A 39 20.71 8.68 -2.16
N ILE A 40 20.16 7.69 -1.44
CA ILE A 40 20.11 7.75 0.03
C ILE A 40 21.51 7.74 0.64
N ALA A 41 21.63 8.04 1.94
CA ALA A 41 22.92 8.06 2.64
C ALA A 41 23.72 6.75 2.49
N ASP A 42 23.02 5.61 2.56
CA ASP A 42 23.58 4.27 2.39
C ASP A 42 23.58 3.78 0.91
N GLY A 43 23.26 4.66 -0.04
CA GLY A 43 23.16 4.34 -1.45
C GLY A 43 24.52 4.28 -2.17
N TYR A 44 24.51 3.83 -3.42
CA TYR A 44 25.73 3.73 -4.24
C TYR A 44 26.32 5.10 -4.65
N LEU A 45 25.49 6.14 -4.73
CA LEU A 45 25.84 7.50 -5.12
C LEU A 45 25.10 8.52 -4.22
N PRO A 46 25.42 8.60 -2.92
CA PRO A 46 24.66 9.41 -1.96
C PRO A 46 24.57 10.88 -2.38
N ASN A 47 23.35 11.42 -2.36
CA ASN A 47 23.09 12.82 -2.66
C ASN A 47 21.89 13.30 -1.85
N GLU A 48 22.13 14.15 -0.86
CA GLU A 48 21.10 14.62 0.07
C GLU A 48 19.91 15.28 -0.64
N GLN A 49 20.16 16.10 -1.66
CA GLN A 49 19.09 16.78 -2.40
C GLN A 49 18.21 15.77 -3.14
N LEU A 50 18.80 14.81 -3.85
CA LEU A 50 18.03 13.79 -4.59
C LEU A 50 17.35 12.80 -3.65
N ALA A 51 17.96 12.48 -2.50
CA ALA A 51 17.36 11.61 -1.49
C ALA A 51 16.01 12.15 -0.97
N THR A 52 15.82 13.48 -0.94
CA THR A 52 14.55 14.08 -0.50
C THR A 52 13.35 13.65 -1.35
N VAL A 53 13.55 13.18 -2.59
CA VAL A 53 12.49 12.73 -3.49
C VAL A 53 11.95 11.35 -3.10
N VAL A 54 12.75 10.51 -2.41
CA VAL A 54 12.37 9.14 -2.01
C VAL A 54 11.10 9.16 -1.14
N GLY A 55 11.07 10.05 -0.14
CA GLY A 55 9.98 10.13 0.84
C GLY A 55 8.63 10.47 0.22
N PRO A 56 8.52 11.56 -0.58
CA PRO A 56 7.29 11.90 -1.29
C PRO A 56 6.82 10.83 -2.28
N MET A 57 7.74 10.15 -2.97
CA MET A 57 7.38 9.04 -3.85
C MET A 57 6.74 7.89 -3.07
N LEU A 58 7.36 7.49 -1.96
CA LEU A 58 6.86 6.40 -1.12
C LEU A 58 5.53 6.73 -0.45
N THR A 59 5.38 7.95 0.06
CA THR A 59 4.25 8.34 0.92
C THR A 59 3.04 8.78 0.09
N TYR A 60 3.26 9.46 -1.04
CA TYR A 60 2.19 10.03 -1.85
C TYR A 60 2.04 9.32 -3.20
N LEU A 61 3.09 9.32 -4.02
CA LEU A 61 2.98 8.86 -5.41
C LEU A 61 2.51 7.40 -5.50
N LEU A 62 3.21 6.48 -4.82
CA LEU A 62 2.91 5.05 -4.92
C LEU A 62 1.50 4.70 -4.40
N PRO A 63 1.07 5.17 -3.20
CA PRO A 63 -0.28 4.88 -2.74
C PRO A 63 -1.34 5.55 -3.62
N ILE A 64 -1.15 6.79 -4.08
CA ILE A 64 -2.12 7.47 -4.97
C ILE A 64 -2.30 6.68 -6.27
N LEU A 65 -1.23 6.18 -6.87
CA LEU A 65 -1.31 5.36 -8.09
C LEU A 65 -2.10 4.07 -7.86
N ILE A 66 -1.89 3.40 -6.72
CA ILE A 66 -2.67 2.22 -6.33
C ILE A 66 -4.15 2.57 -6.19
N GLY A 67 -4.46 3.66 -5.47
CA GLY A 67 -5.84 4.12 -5.26
C GLY A 67 -6.52 4.52 -6.57
N TYR A 68 -5.77 5.17 -7.46
CA TYR A 68 -6.21 5.53 -8.80
C TYR A 68 -6.54 4.28 -9.63
N THR A 69 -5.65 3.29 -9.68
CA THR A 69 -5.89 2.02 -10.39
C THR A 69 -7.04 1.24 -9.75
N GLY A 70 -7.13 1.22 -8.41
CA GLY A 70 -8.23 0.63 -7.67
C GLY A 70 -9.60 1.22 -8.05
N GLY A 71 -9.68 2.55 -8.13
CA GLY A 71 -10.89 3.24 -8.59
C GLY A 71 -11.18 3.00 -10.07
N TYR A 72 -10.14 2.97 -10.91
CA TYR A 72 -10.24 2.71 -12.34
C TYR A 72 -10.87 1.35 -12.64
N MET A 73 -10.47 0.30 -11.91
CA MET A 73 -11.03 -1.04 -12.08
C MET A 73 -12.53 -1.12 -11.80
N ILE A 74 -13.10 -0.19 -11.01
CA ILE A 74 -14.51 -0.19 -10.66
C ILE A 74 -15.35 0.66 -11.62
N HIS A 75 -14.87 1.86 -11.97
CA HIS A 75 -15.65 2.83 -12.74
C HIS A 75 -14.83 3.71 -13.68
N GLY A 76 -13.80 3.12 -14.30
CA GLY A 76 -12.96 3.78 -15.32
C GLY A 76 -12.35 5.09 -14.82
N GLN A 77 -12.21 6.06 -15.72
CA GLN A 77 -11.49 7.30 -15.38
C GLN A 77 -12.11 8.10 -14.22
N ARG A 78 -13.45 8.15 -14.14
CA ARG A 78 -14.11 8.87 -13.05
C ARG A 78 -13.88 8.20 -11.71
N GLY A 79 -13.95 6.86 -11.68
CA GLY A 79 -13.57 6.09 -10.49
C GLY A 79 -12.12 6.30 -10.08
N ALA A 80 -11.22 6.38 -11.06
CA ALA A 80 -9.80 6.57 -10.82
C ALA A 80 -9.50 7.91 -10.12
N VAL A 81 -10.08 9.01 -10.62
CA VAL A 81 -9.92 10.34 -10.02
C VAL A 81 -10.49 10.37 -8.60
N VAL A 82 -11.70 9.85 -8.38
CA VAL A 82 -12.33 9.83 -7.05
C VAL A 82 -11.54 8.95 -6.08
N GLY A 83 -11.06 7.79 -6.53
CA GLY A 83 -10.22 6.88 -5.75
C GLY A 83 -8.89 7.52 -5.35
N ALA A 84 -8.25 8.28 -6.26
CA ALA A 84 -7.05 9.04 -5.96
C ALA A 84 -7.30 10.12 -4.89
N ILE A 85 -8.38 10.90 -5.00
CA ILE A 85 -8.76 11.93 -4.02
C ILE A 85 -9.00 11.30 -2.64
N ALA A 86 -9.76 10.20 -2.58
CA ALA A 86 -10.02 9.47 -1.34
C ALA A 86 -8.71 8.93 -0.71
N THR A 87 -7.76 8.50 -1.54
CA THR A 87 -6.45 8.02 -1.10
C THR A 87 -5.60 9.12 -0.47
N VAL A 88 -5.67 10.35 -0.98
CA VAL A 88 -5.01 11.52 -0.35
C VAL A 88 -5.52 11.72 1.08
N GLY A 89 -6.84 11.58 1.30
CA GLY A 89 -7.43 11.62 2.64
C GLY A 89 -6.86 10.53 3.55
N ALA A 90 -6.72 9.30 3.05
CA ALA A 90 -6.12 8.20 3.80
C ALA A 90 -4.66 8.46 4.17
N ILE A 91 -3.84 8.93 3.22
CA ILE A 91 -2.42 9.24 3.43
C ILE A 91 -2.27 10.33 4.50
N THR A 92 -2.99 11.44 4.34
CA THR A 92 -2.86 12.60 5.23
C THR A 92 -3.42 12.37 6.64
N GLY A 93 -4.30 11.36 6.80
CA GLY A 93 -4.82 10.91 8.11
C GLY A 93 -3.92 9.92 8.85
N SER A 94 -2.74 9.58 8.34
CA SER A 94 -1.84 8.58 8.93
C SER A 94 -0.37 9.03 8.89
N SER A 95 0.43 8.57 9.85
CA SER A 95 1.88 8.80 9.89
C SER A 95 2.69 7.72 9.16
N VAL A 96 2.03 6.70 8.60
CA VAL A 96 2.65 5.57 7.91
C VAL A 96 2.18 5.55 6.45
N PRO A 97 3.04 5.21 5.47
CA PRO A 97 2.63 5.05 4.07
C PRO A 97 1.40 4.14 3.89
N MET A 98 0.35 4.66 3.26
CA MET A 98 -1.00 4.08 3.27
C MET A 98 -1.33 3.19 2.06
N PHE A 99 -0.51 2.17 1.80
CA PHE A 99 -0.76 1.21 0.70
C PHE A 99 -2.10 0.47 0.84
N ILE A 100 -2.38 -0.10 2.01
CA ILE A 100 -3.68 -0.76 2.28
C ILE A 100 -4.82 0.24 2.25
N GLY A 101 -4.60 1.45 2.79
CA GLY A 101 -5.58 2.53 2.73
C GLY A 101 -5.96 2.85 1.30
N ALA A 102 -4.98 2.95 0.40
CA ALA A 102 -5.22 3.14 -1.03
C ALA A 102 -5.95 1.96 -1.67
N MET A 103 -5.59 0.71 -1.34
CA MET A 103 -6.24 -0.49 -1.87
C MET A 103 -7.71 -0.62 -1.44
N ILE A 104 -8.09 -0.03 -0.30
CA ILE A 104 -9.47 0.00 0.19
C ILE A 104 -10.20 1.23 -0.39
N MET A 105 -9.61 2.42 -0.25
CA MET A 105 -10.25 3.69 -0.60
C MET A 105 -10.37 3.89 -2.11
N GLY A 106 -9.45 3.35 -2.91
CA GLY A 106 -9.49 3.41 -4.37
C GLY A 106 -10.78 2.79 -4.93
N PRO A 107 -11.01 1.47 -4.73
CA PRO A 107 -12.24 0.81 -5.15
C PRO A 107 -13.49 1.39 -4.51
N LEU A 108 -13.43 1.80 -3.24
CA LEU A 108 -14.56 2.44 -2.56
C LEU A 108 -14.93 3.78 -3.23
N GLY A 109 -13.94 4.57 -3.62
CA GLY A 109 -14.12 5.79 -4.41
C GLY A 109 -14.78 5.51 -5.76
N GLY A 110 -14.25 4.52 -6.49
CA GLY A 110 -14.83 4.06 -7.75
C GLY A 110 -16.28 3.56 -7.61
N TRP A 111 -16.57 2.82 -6.55
CA TRP A 111 -17.92 2.30 -6.27
C TRP A 111 -18.90 3.41 -5.93
N THR A 112 -18.47 4.39 -5.14
CA THR A 112 -19.34 5.50 -4.69
C THR A 112 -19.73 6.38 -5.88
N ILE A 113 -18.78 6.73 -6.75
CA ILE A 113 -19.09 7.51 -7.96
C ILE A 113 -19.90 6.71 -8.97
N LYS A 114 -19.64 5.40 -9.10
CA LYS A 114 -20.47 4.50 -9.92
C LYS A 114 -21.93 4.55 -9.49
N LYS A 115 -22.19 4.44 -8.19
CA LYS A 115 -23.55 4.49 -7.63
C LYS A 115 -24.21 5.85 -7.80
N PHE A 116 -23.44 6.92 -7.71
CA PHE A 116 -23.92 8.26 -8.03
C PHE A 116 -24.34 8.34 -9.51
N ASP A 117 -23.48 7.88 -10.42
CA ASP A 117 -23.75 7.94 -11.86
C ASP A 117 -24.98 7.11 -12.24
N GLU A 118 -25.08 5.87 -11.77
CA GLU A 118 -26.25 5.00 -12.00
C GLU A 118 -27.58 5.68 -11.60
N LYS A 119 -27.57 6.59 -10.61
CA LYS A 119 -28.78 7.25 -10.10
C LYS A 119 -29.10 8.58 -10.80
N PHE A 120 -28.08 9.28 -11.30
CA PHE A 120 -28.21 10.66 -11.76
C PHE A 120 -27.91 10.86 -13.25
N GLN A 121 -27.12 10.01 -13.89
CA GLN A 121 -26.68 10.20 -15.29
C GLN A 121 -27.85 10.36 -16.27
N GLU A 122 -28.86 9.48 -16.19
CA GLU A 122 -30.03 9.52 -17.07
C GLU A 122 -30.89 10.79 -16.92
N LYS A 123 -30.68 11.57 -15.86
CA LYS A 123 -31.42 12.80 -15.56
C LYS A 123 -30.70 14.06 -16.06
N ILE A 124 -29.48 13.91 -16.57
CA ILE A 124 -28.66 15.04 -17.00
C ILE A 124 -29.06 15.43 -18.42
N ARG A 125 -29.27 16.73 -18.64
CA ARG A 125 -29.58 17.26 -19.97
C ARG A 125 -28.32 17.23 -20.85
N PRO A 126 -28.45 16.94 -22.17
CA PRO A 126 -27.35 17.04 -23.11
C PRO A 126 -26.66 18.40 -23.03
N GLY A 127 -25.33 18.40 -23.05
CA GLY A 127 -24.50 19.61 -22.90
C GLY A 127 -24.10 19.97 -21.45
N PHE A 128 -24.77 19.43 -20.42
CA PHE A 128 -24.38 19.60 -19.01
C PHE A 128 -23.56 18.43 -18.45
N GLU A 129 -23.42 17.34 -19.21
CA GLU A 129 -22.80 16.09 -18.76
C GLU A 129 -21.39 16.29 -18.21
N MET A 130 -20.51 16.98 -18.94
CA MET A 130 -19.13 17.23 -18.46
C MET A 130 -19.11 18.05 -17.16
N LEU A 131 -19.99 19.04 -17.04
CA LEU A 131 -20.06 19.88 -15.84
C LEU A 131 -20.51 19.05 -14.63
N VAL A 132 -21.60 18.30 -14.77
CA VAL A 132 -22.10 17.43 -13.70
C VAL A 132 -21.11 16.31 -13.37
N ASN A 133 -20.48 15.70 -14.38
CA ASN A 133 -19.53 14.61 -14.20
C ASN A 133 -18.29 15.04 -13.41
N ASN A 134 -17.74 16.21 -13.70
CA ASN A 134 -16.57 16.74 -13.00
C ASN A 134 -16.94 17.26 -11.60
N PHE A 135 -18.05 18.00 -11.46
CA PHE A 135 -18.48 18.49 -10.15
C PHE A 135 -18.87 17.36 -9.20
N SER A 136 -19.60 16.36 -9.67
CA SER A 136 -19.97 15.21 -8.85
C SER A 136 -18.75 14.38 -8.45
N ALA A 137 -17.81 14.12 -9.36
CA ALA A 137 -16.55 13.44 -9.02
C ALA A 137 -15.76 14.25 -7.98
N GLY A 138 -15.68 15.57 -8.14
CA GLY A 138 -15.02 16.45 -7.17
C GLY A 138 -15.68 16.44 -5.80
N LEU A 139 -17.00 16.60 -5.72
CA LEU A 139 -17.73 16.66 -4.44
C LEU A 139 -17.79 15.31 -3.74
N VAL A 140 -18.02 14.22 -4.48
CA VAL A 140 -17.99 12.85 -3.93
C VAL A 140 -16.57 12.51 -3.46
N GLY A 141 -15.56 12.84 -4.26
CA GLY A 141 -14.15 12.69 -3.88
C GLY A 141 -13.81 13.46 -2.62
N PHE A 142 -14.25 14.72 -2.51
CA PHE A 142 -14.05 15.56 -1.33
C PHE A 142 -14.69 14.95 -0.08
N ALA A 143 -15.95 14.50 -0.16
CA ALA A 143 -16.62 13.85 0.96
C ALA A 143 -15.88 12.57 1.41
N LEU A 144 -15.43 11.76 0.46
CA LEU A 144 -14.65 10.55 0.75
C LEU A 144 -13.26 10.86 1.31
N LEU A 145 -12.62 11.94 0.87
CA LEU A 145 -11.35 12.40 1.43
C LEU A 145 -11.51 12.74 2.91
N LEU A 146 -12.53 13.51 3.28
CA LEU A 146 -12.79 13.85 4.68
C LEU A 146 -13.09 12.59 5.51
N LEU A 147 -13.90 11.68 4.97
CA LEU A 147 -14.16 10.39 5.62
C LEU A 147 -12.89 9.57 5.82
N ALA A 148 -12.06 9.46 4.79
CA ALA A 148 -10.80 8.71 4.85
C ALA A 148 -9.85 9.31 5.88
N PHE A 149 -9.71 10.64 5.90
CA PHE A 149 -8.85 11.35 6.85
C PHE A 149 -9.19 11.02 8.30
N TYR A 150 -10.47 11.04 8.68
CA TYR A 150 -10.88 10.76 10.05
C TYR A 150 -11.00 9.27 10.38
N ALA A 151 -11.37 8.42 9.41
CA ALA A 151 -11.64 7.01 9.66
C ALA A 151 -10.38 6.12 9.57
N ILE A 152 -9.47 6.41 8.64
CA ILE A 152 -8.32 5.54 8.36
C ILE A 152 -7.30 5.60 9.50
N GLY A 153 -6.97 6.79 10.01
CA GLY A 153 -5.96 6.96 11.07
C GLY A 153 -6.19 6.07 12.30
N PRO A 154 -7.38 6.10 12.93
CA PRO A 154 -7.70 5.25 14.08
C PRO A 154 -7.68 3.74 13.75
N VAL A 155 -8.19 3.36 12.57
CA VAL A 155 -8.22 1.96 12.14
C VAL A 155 -6.80 1.42 11.96
N VAL A 156 -5.93 2.20 11.33
CA VAL A 156 -4.53 1.82 11.13
C VAL A 156 -3.79 1.77 12.47
N SER A 157 -3.97 2.79 13.32
CA SER A 157 -3.33 2.83 14.64
C SER A 157 -3.72 1.63 15.50
N THR A 158 -5.00 1.24 15.51
CA THR A 158 -5.46 0.06 16.25
C THR A 158 -4.92 -1.25 15.68
N LEU A 159 -4.88 -1.40 14.34
CA LEU A 159 -4.29 -2.56 13.68
C LEU A 159 -2.78 -2.67 13.93
N THR A 160 -2.05 -1.56 13.79
CA THR A 160 -0.62 -1.51 14.09
C THR A 160 -0.35 -1.82 15.55
N GLY A 161 -1.13 -1.26 16.49
CA GLY A 161 -1.02 -1.59 17.91
C GLY A 161 -1.29 -3.07 18.20
N ALA A 162 -2.33 -3.67 17.59
CA ALA A 162 -2.64 -5.08 17.77
C ALA A 162 -1.52 -6.01 17.25
N VAL A 163 -0.97 -5.70 16.06
CA VAL A 163 0.17 -6.44 15.52
C VAL A 163 1.41 -6.24 16.39
N GLY A 164 1.60 -5.04 16.94
CA GLY A 164 2.68 -4.70 17.86
C GLY A 164 2.66 -5.55 19.10
N ASN A 165 1.52 -5.60 19.78
CA ASN A 165 1.31 -6.44 20.96
C ASN A 165 1.54 -7.92 20.64
N GLY A 166 1.15 -8.36 19.43
CA GLY A 166 1.39 -9.73 18.96
C GLY A 166 2.88 -10.04 18.79
N VAL A 167 3.65 -9.13 18.19
CA VAL A 167 5.09 -9.32 18.05
C VAL A 167 5.80 -9.21 19.41
N GLU A 168 5.40 -8.27 20.26
CA GLU A 168 5.95 -8.13 21.61
C GLU A 168 5.74 -9.40 22.45
N ALA A 169 4.56 -10.03 22.37
CA ALA A 169 4.31 -11.31 23.01
C ALA A 169 5.24 -12.43 22.51
N ILE A 170 5.54 -12.46 21.20
CA ILE A 170 6.46 -13.43 20.61
C ILE A 170 7.91 -13.18 21.04
N VAL A 171 8.32 -11.90 21.12
CA VAL A 171 9.64 -11.48 21.59
C VAL A 171 9.82 -11.85 23.06
N ASN A 172 8.82 -11.57 23.91
CA ASN A 172 8.84 -11.92 25.33
C ASN A 172 8.88 -13.43 25.56
N ALA A 173 8.26 -14.22 24.67
CA ALA A 173 8.34 -15.68 24.70
C ALA A 173 9.67 -16.24 24.17
N SER A 174 10.62 -15.39 23.72
CA SER A 174 11.86 -15.80 23.03
C SER A 174 11.62 -16.63 21.75
N LEU A 175 10.43 -16.52 21.15
CA LEU A 175 10.01 -17.27 19.96
C LEU A 175 10.24 -16.47 18.67
N LEU A 176 11.33 -15.70 18.59
CA LEU A 176 11.66 -14.87 17.42
C LEU A 176 11.52 -15.58 16.06
N PRO A 177 11.84 -16.88 15.89
CA PRO A 177 11.61 -17.59 14.63
C PRO A 177 10.13 -17.65 14.21
N MET A 178 9.19 -17.62 15.17
CA MET A 178 7.75 -17.63 14.90
C MET A 178 7.23 -16.25 14.48
N ALA A 179 7.95 -15.16 14.79
CA ALA A 179 7.57 -13.82 14.34
C ALA A 179 7.50 -13.74 12.81
N ASN A 180 8.36 -14.49 12.10
CA ASN A 180 8.37 -14.56 10.63
C ASN A 180 7.04 -15.07 10.04
N ILE A 181 6.28 -15.89 10.75
CA ILE A 181 4.95 -16.36 10.30
C ILE A 181 3.97 -15.20 10.17
N ILE A 182 4.13 -14.14 10.97
CA ILE A 182 3.28 -12.95 10.97
C ILE A 182 3.89 -11.85 10.09
N ILE A 183 5.21 -11.67 10.16
CA ILE A 183 5.94 -10.61 9.47
C ILE A 183 5.92 -10.80 7.95
N GLU A 184 6.11 -12.04 7.45
CA GLU A 184 6.23 -12.26 6.01
C GLU A 184 4.91 -11.98 5.25
N PRO A 185 3.73 -12.43 5.74
CA PRO A 185 2.45 -12.00 5.15
C PRO A 185 2.21 -10.50 5.28
N ALA A 186 2.64 -9.88 6.39
CA ALA A 186 2.49 -8.44 6.61
C ALA A 186 3.31 -7.62 5.59
N LYS A 187 4.53 -8.06 5.24
CA LYS A 187 5.34 -7.45 4.17
C LYS A 187 4.65 -7.47 2.82
N VAL A 188 4.00 -8.59 2.46
CA VAL A 188 3.25 -8.70 1.19
C VAL A 188 2.07 -7.72 1.14
N LEU A 189 1.47 -7.42 2.29
CA LEU A 189 0.42 -6.42 2.43
C LEU A 189 0.96 -5.00 2.64
N PHE A 190 2.27 -4.76 2.46
CA PHE A 190 2.93 -3.47 2.67
C PHE A 190 2.75 -2.91 4.10
N LEU A 191 2.54 -3.78 5.10
CA LEU A 191 2.49 -3.42 6.52
C LEU A 191 3.87 -3.31 7.16
N ASN A 192 4.93 -3.60 6.40
CA ASN A 192 6.31 -3.49 6.85
C ASN A 192 6.66 -2.08 7.36
N ASN A 193 6.13 -1.03 6.74
CA ASN A 193 6.32 0.34 7.22
C ASN A 193 5.65 0.59 8.58
N ALA A 194 4.48 0.00 8.81
CA ALA A 194 3.77 0.10 10.09
C ALA A 194 4.48 -0.70 11.19
N LEU A 195 5.00 -1.88 10.83
CA LEU A 195 5.81 -2.72 11.71
C LEU A 195 7.13 -2.02 12.10
N ASN A 196 7.87 -1.50 11.12
CA ASN A 196 9.15 -0.84 11.34
C ASN A 196 9.00 0.41 12.19
N HIS A 197 8.15 1.36 11.79
CA HIS A 197 8.05 2.65 12.46
C HIS A 197 7.17 2.62 13.70
N GLY A 198 6.18 1.73 13.75
CA GLY A 198 5.24 1.64 14.86
C GLY A 198 5.69 0.72 15.99
N ILE A 199 6.53 -0.29 15.72
CA ILE A 199 6.80 -1.37 16.69
C ILE A 199 8.31 -1.65 16.81
N PHE A 200 8.97 -2.03 15.71
CA PHE A 200 10.37 -2.50 15.78
C PHE A 200 11.36 -1.39 16.08
N THR A 201 11.16 -0.19 15.53
CA THR A 201 12.04 0.95 15.80
C THR A 201 11.89 1.43 17.25
N PRO A 202 10.69 1.68 17.79
CA PRO A 202 10.53 2.05 19.20
C PRO A 202 11.12 1.00 20.17
N LEU A 203 10.76 -0.28 20.02
CA LEU A 203 11.28 -1.35 20.88
C LEU A 203 12.78 -1.57 20.70
N GLY A 204 13.29 -1.41 19.47
CA GLY A 204 14.72 -1.51 19.17
C GLY A 204 15.53 -0.40 19.80
N VAL A 205 15.02 0.84 19.80
CA VAL A 205 15.64 1.99 20.48
C VAL A 205 15.68 1.76 22.00
N GLU A 206 14.59 1.27 22.58
CA GLU A 206 14.55 0.94 24.01
C GLU A 206 15.55 -0.18 24.39
N GLN A 207 15.63 -1.23 23.58
CA GLN A 207 16.61 -2.31 23.78
C GLN A 207 18.05 -1.85 23.58
N VAL A 208 18.33 -0.97 22.62
CA VAL A 208 19.67 -0.39 22.43
C VAL A 208 20.04 0.52 23.60
N ALA A 209 19.10 1.30 24.13
CA ALA A 209 19.34 2.15 25.30
C ALA A 209 19.73 1.34 26.54
N GLN A 210 19.17 0.13 26.72
CA GLN A 210 19.44 -0.72 27.89
C GLN A 210 20.58 -1.72 27.68
N ALA A 211 20.66 -2.34 26.50
CA ALA A 211 21.55 -3.48 26.22
C ALA A 211 22.63 -3.17 25.15
N GLY A 212 22.63 -1.96 24.57
CA GLY A 212 23.57 -1.51 23.54
C GLY A 212 23.37 -2.13 22.15
N LYS A 213 22.40 -3.04 21.99
CA LYS A 213 22.11 -3.76 20.74
C LYS A 213 20.65 -4.20 20.70
N SER A 214 20.07 -4.31 19.51
CA SER A 214 18.76 -4.92 19.32
C SER A 214 18.73 -5.75 18.04
N ILE A 215 18.21 -6.98 18.16
CA ILE A 215 17.98 -7.87 17.03
C ILE A 215 16.76 -7.44 16.19
N LEU A 216 15.90 -6.57 16.73
CA LEU A 216 14.70 -6.09 16.06
C LEU A 216 15.01 -5.27 14.80
N PHE A 217 16.16 -4.57 14.78
CA PHE A 217 16.64 -3.89 13.57
C PHE A 217 17.04 -4.86 12.44
N LEU A 218 17.33 -6.12 12.75
CA LEU A 218 17.75 -7.14 11.77
C LEU A 218 16.58 -7.98 11.24
N LEU A 219 15.39 -7.92 11.87
CA LEU A 219 14.23 -8.72 11.45
C LEU A 219 13.59 -8.24 10.13
N GLU A 220 13.84 -6.99 9.75
CA GLU A 220 13.31 -6.37 8.53
C GLU A 220 14.40 -5.97 7.53
N ALA A 221 15.67 -5.96 7.96
CA ALA A 221 16.78 -5.64 7.09
C ALA A 221 17.01 -6.77 6.06
N ASN A 222 16.50 -6.56 4.84
CA ASN A 222 17.30 -6.51 3.60
C ASN A 222 16.42 -6.89 2.37
N PRO A 223 16.29 -6.05 1.33
CA PRO A 223 15.81 -6.49 0.02
C PRO A 223 16.80 -7.40 -0.73
N GLY A 224 18.02 -7.60 -0.19
CA GLY A 224 19.13 -8.36 -0.77
C GLY A 224 18.83 -9.80 -1.19
N PRO A 225 18.10 -10.62 -0.41
CA PRO A 225 17.64 -11.93 -0.86
C PRO A 225 16.73 -11.83 -2.08
N GLY A 226 15.88 -10.80 -2.16
CA GLY A 226 15.01 -10.53 -3.30
C GLY A 226 15.80 -10.19 -4.56
N LEU A 227 16.82 -9.33 -4.46
CA LEU A 227 17.72 -9.04 -5.58
C LEU A 227 18.49 -10.29 -6.04
N GLY A 228 18.95 -11.12 -5.10
CA GLY A 228 19.62 -12.39 -5.40
C GLY A 228 18.72 -13.37 -6.17
N ILE A 229 17.45 -13.50 -5.77
CA ILE A 229 16.45 -14.32 -6.47
C ILE A 229 16.16 -13.74 -7.86
N LEU A 230 15.98 -12.42 -7.97
CA LEU A 230 15.72 -11.76 -9.25
C LEU A 230 16.90 -11.91 -10.21
N LEU A 231 18.14 -11.77 -9.74
CA LEU A 231 19.35 -12.02 -10.52
C LEU A 231 19.48 -13.49 -10.92
N ALA A 232 19.18 -14.41 -10.00
CA ALA A 232 19.17 -15.84 -10.30
C ALA A 232 18.12 -16.16 -11.39
N TYR A 233 16.93 -15.57 -11.34
CA TYR A 233 15.91 -15.72 -12.39
C TYR A 233 16.32 -15.05 -13.70
N ALA A 234 16.94 -13.87 -13.66
CA ALA A 234 17.38 -13.15 -14.84
C ALA A 234 18.47 -13.92 -15.62
N VAL A 235 19.41 -14.54 -14.90
CA VAL A 235 20.56 -15.26 -15.45
C VAL A 235 20.25 -16.73 -15.75
N PHE A 236 19.52 -17.43 -14.86
CA PHE A 236 19.29 -18.88 -14.94
C PHE A 236 17.84 -19.30 -15.27
N GLY A 237 16.87 -18.38 -15.26
CA GLY A 237 15.46 -18.68 -15.54
C GLY A 237 15.20 -19.01 -17.01
N LYS A 238 14.48 -20.11 -17.27
CA LYS A 238 14.05 -20.55 -18.61
C LYS A 238 12.52 -20.78 -18.66
N GLY A 239 11.89 -20.48 -19.80
CA GLY A 239 10.47 -20.76 -20.05
C GLY A 239 9.50 -19.80 -19.33
N SER A 240 8.38 -20.33 -18.81
CA SER A 240 7.33 -19.57 -18.10
C SER A 240 7.82 -18.83 -16.86
N ALA A 241 9.00 -19.19 -16.35
CA ALA A 241 9.73 -18.48 -15.30
C ALA A 241 10.11 -17.03 -15.67
N LYS A 242 10.21 -16.69 -16.96
CA LYS A 242 10.49 -15.33 -17.45
C LYS A 242 9.25 -14.51 -17.81
N SER A 243 8.09 -15.15 -18.02
CA SER A 243 6.88 -14.50 -18.56
C SER A 243 5.70 -14.45 -17.59
N SER A 244 5.85 -14.92 -16.36
CA SER A 244 4.77 -14.98 -15.36
C SER A 244 4.98 -14.01 -14.19
N SER A 245 5.61 -12.86 -14.45
CA SER A 245 5.71 -11.75 -13.50
C SER A 245 4.90 -10.57 -13.99
#